data_AF-A0A970RMY6-F1
#
_entry.id   AF-A0A970RMY6-F1
#
_cell.length_a   1.000
_cell.length_b   1.000
_cell.length_c   1.000
_cell.angle_alpha   90.00
_cell.angle_beta   90.00
_cell.angle_gamma   90.00
#
_symmetry.space_group_name_H-M   'P 1'
#
loop_
_entity.id
_entity.type
_entity.pdbx_description
1 polymer ?
#
loop_
_entity_poly.entity_id
_entity_poly.type
_entity_poly.pdbx_seq_one_letter_code
_entity_poly.pdbx_strand_id
1 'polypeptide(L)'
;MDSEKLQEKLLAAADSAKSAAEIHSLLKKGADVHCKDTFGLTPIMRAALFNSSADVINALVEAGADVFEREPQYKSTALQLAANHNPNPKVIEALVTAGADVHDVNYLGETALVMAVNSGNVTSVISALIKAGSDVNARDYQDRSALDYARMSRRRYVVKILKDAGAK
;
A
#
# COMPACT_ATOMS: atom_id res chain seq x y z
N MET A 1 28.16 -15.26 2.14
CA MET A 1 27.11 -14.81 1.22
C MET A 1 27.22 -13.30 1.20
N ASP A 2 27.32 -12.70 0.03
CA ASP A 2 27.48 -11.24 -0.07
C ASP A 2 26.27 -10.54 0.57
N SER A 3 26.52 -9.49 1.36
CA SER A 3 25.49 -8.69 2.02
C SER A 3 24.51 -8.14 0.99
N GLU A 4 25.04 -7.64 -0.12
CA GLU A 4 24.24 -7.09 -1.23
C GLU A 4 23.28 -8.14 -1.80
N LYS A 5 23.78 -9.35 -2.04
CA LYS A 5 22.97 -10.48 -2.54
C LYS A 5 21.88 -10.93 -1.57
N LEU A 6 22.04 -10.71 -0.27
CA LEU A 6 20.98 -11.00 0.71
C LEU A 6 19.86 -9.96 0.63
N GLN A 7 20.20 -8.69 0.43
CA GLN A 7 19.21 -7.62 0.30
C GLN A 7 18.39 -7.76 -0.99
N GLU A 8 19.04 -8.04 -2.10
CA GLU A 8 18.35 -8.32 -3.37
C GLU A 8 17.35 -9.47 -3.23
N LYS A 9 17.72 -10.53 -2.50
CA LYS A 9 16.81 -11.66 -2.25
C LYS A 9 15.64 -11.28 -1.36
N LEU A 10 15.85 -10.45 -0.35
CA LEU A 10 14.75 -9.98 0.50
C LEU A 10 13.79 -9.10 -0.30
N LEU A 11 14.30 -8.22 -1.16
CA LEU A 11 13.46 -7.40 -2.05
C LEU A 11 12.68 -8.27 -3.05
N ALA A 12 13.31 -9.27 -3.67
CA ALA A 12 12.63 -10.20 -4.57
C ALA A 12 11.59 -11.08 -3.86
N ALA A 13 11.88 -11.52 -2.64
CA ALA A 13 10.94 -12.24 -1.79
C ALA A 13 9.79 -11.33 -1.35
N ALA A 14 10.05 -10.07 -1.03
CA ALA A 14 9.01 -9.11 -0.73
C ALA A 14 8.01 -8.98 -1.89
N ASP A 15 8.45 -9.02 -3.15
CA ASP A 15 7.57 -8.96 -4.31
C ASP A 15 6.66 -10.18 -4.50
N SER A 16 7.16 -11.38 -4.19
CA SER A 16 6.60 -12.62 -4.77
C SER A 16 6.57 -13.83 -3.84
N ALA A 17 7.11 -13.72 -2.63
CA ALA A 17 7.07 -14.80 -1.65
C ALA A 17 5.62 -15.15 -1.32
N LYS A 18 5.35 -16.45 -1.30
CA LYS A 18 4.00 -16.98 -1.02
C LYS A 18 3.71 -17.10 0.47
N SER A 19 4.72 -16.94 1.34
CA SER A 19 4.59 -17.13 2.78
C SER A 19 5.62 -16.33 3.56
N ALA A 20 5.31 -16.05 4.83
CA ALA A 20 6.21 -15.44 5.80
C ALA A 20 7.54 -16.20 6.02
N ALA A 21 7.53 -17.53 5.81
CA ALA A 21 8.70 -18.37 6.08
C ALA A 21 9.94 -17.99 5.28
N GLU A 22 9.77 -17.55 4.03
CA GLU A 22 10.87 -17.09 3.19
C GLU A 22 11.47 -15.77 3.71
N ILE A 23 10.60 -14.82 4.09
CA ILE A 23 10.98 -13.55 4.69
C ILE A 23 11.79 -13.78 5.98
N HIS A 24 11.25 -14.55 6.92
CA HIS A 24 11.95 -14.87 8.18
C HIS A 24 13.29 -15.58 7.95
N SER A 25 13.37 -16.48 6.95
CA SER A 25 14.61 -17.18 6.62
C SER A 25 15.70 -16.23 6.12
N LEU A 26 15.34 -15.24 5.29
CA LEU A 26 16.28 -14.24 4.78
C LEU A 26 16.72 -13.27 5.89
N LEU A 27 15.80 -12.80 6.72
CA LEU A 27 16.09 -11.94 7.87
C LEU A 27 16.99 -12.64 8.88
N LYS A 28 16.73 -13.93 9.20
CA LYS A 28 17.59 -14.74 10.07
C LYS A 28 19.02 -14.92 9.52
N LYS A 29 19.19 -14.83 8.20
CA LYS A 29 20.51 -14.87 7.53
C LYS A 29 21.21 -13.49 7.51
N GLY A 30 20.59 -12.45 8.07
CA GLY A 30 21.15 -11.11 8.16
C GLY A 30 20.73 -10.16 7.04
N ALA A 31 19.66 -10.46 6.29
CA ALA A 31 19.06 -9.46 5.43
C ALA A 31 18.51 -8.31 6.28
N ASP A 32 18.68 -7.08 5.82
CA ASP A 32 18.23 -5.86 6.49
C ASP A 32 16.80 -5.54 6.03
N VAL A 33 15.86 -5.51 6.97
CA VAL A 33 14.45 -5.20 6.70
C VAL A 33 14.25 -3.78 6.15
N HIS A 34 15.23 -2.88 6.35
CA HIS A 34 15.24 -1.50 5.87
C HIS A 34 16.12 -1.28 4.62
N CYS A 35 16.63 -2.36 4.01
CA CYS A 35 17.37 -2.23 2.75
C CYS A 35 16.49 -1.57 1.67
N LYS A 36 17.12 -0.99 0.65
CA LYS A 36 16.42 -0.28 -0.42
C LYS A 36 16.83 -0.79 -1.78
N ASP A 37 15.85 -0.90 -2.68
CA ASP A 37 16.14 -1.13 -4.09
C ASP A 37 16.70 0.14 -4.76
N THR A 38 16.98 0.06 -6.07
CA THR A 38 17.52 1.18 -6.86
C THR A 38 16.55 2.36 -7.00
N PHE A 39 15.26 2.17 -6.71
CA PHE A 39 14.25 3.22 -6.66
C PHE A 39 14.07 3.78 -5.24
N GLY A 40 14.82 3.27 -4.26
CA GLY A 40 14.72 3.66 -2.86
C GLY A 40 13.55 3.02 -2.11
N LEU A 41 12.93 1.96 -2.68
CA LEU A 41 11.82 1.25 -2.04
C LEU A 41 12.33 0.21 -1.05
N THR A 42 11.71 0.17 0.13
CA THR A 42 11.96 -0.85 1.14
C THR A 42 11.20 -2.15 0.85
N PRO A 43 11.58 -3.28 1.47
CA PRO A 43 10.82 -4.53 1.38
C PRO A 43 9.32 -4.37 1.64
N ILE A 44 8.90 -3.57 2.63
CA ILE A 44 7.46 -3.40 2.91
C ILE A 44 6.75 -2.62 1.80
N MET A 45 7.41 -1.65 1.16
CA MET A 45 6.88 -0.94 0.00
C MET A 45 6.78 -1.86 -1.22
N ARG A 46 7.80 -2.70 -1.46
CA ARG A 46 7.80 -3.72 -2.52
C ARG A 46 6.66 -4.72 -2.34
N ALA A 47 6.51 -5.26 -1.13
CA ALA A 47 5.41 -6.15 -0.79
C ALA A 47 4.05 -5.47 -0.95
N ALA A 48 3.91 -4.23 -0.49
CA ALA A 48 2.70 -3.44 -0.66
C ALA A 48 2.33 -3.28 -2.14
N LEU A 49 3.28 -3.05 -3.04
CA LEU A 49 3.04 -2.90 -4.47
C LEU A 49 2.68 -4.22 -5.18
N PHE A 50 3.45 -5.27 -4.91
CA PHE A 50 3.51 -6.43 -5.82
C PHE A 50 3.05 -7.75 -5.19
N ASN A 51 3.02 -7.85 -3.87
CA ASN A 51 2.75 -9.11 -3.19
C ASN A 51 1.31 -9.20 -2.71
N SER A 52 0.60 -10.23 -3.15
CA SER A 52 -0.77 -10.50 -2.73
C SER A 52 -0.86 -11.20 -1.37
N SER A 53 0.25 -11.53 -0.71
CA SER A 53 0.23 -12.18 0.60
C SER A 53 0.31 -11.16 1.74
N ALA A 54 -0.78 -11.02 2.50
CA ALA A 54 -0.79 -10.22 3.73
C ALA A 54 0.18 -10.78 4.80
N ASP A 55 0.48 -12.09 4.77
CA ASP A 55 1.43 -12.71 5.69
C ASP A 55 2.86 -12.20 5.45
N VAL A 56 3.20 -11.80 4.21
CA VAL A 56 4.49 -11.18 3.91
C VAL A 56 4.58 -9.78 4.51
N ILE A 57 3.49 -8.99 4.46
CA ILE A 57 3.42 -7.70 5.14
C ILE A 57 3.62 -7.89 6.65
N ASN A 58 2.85 -8.81 7.25
CA ASN A 58 2.94 -9.09 8.68
C ASN A 58 4.36 -9.53 9.09
N ALA A 59 4.99 -10.42 8.34
CA ALA A 59 6.36 -10.87 8.63
C ALA A 59 7.40 -9.74 8.57
N LEU A 60 7.24 -8.79 7.65
CA LEU A 60 8.11 -7.62 7.56
C LEU A 60 7.86 -6.65 8.73
N VAL A 61 6.60 -6.42 9.10
CA VAL A 61 6.23 -5.59 10.26
C VAL A 61 6.74 -6.20 11.56
N GLU A 62 6.57 -7.51 11.77
CA GLU A 62 7.10 -8.25 12.93
C GLU A 62 8.63 -8.15 13.03
N ALA A 63 9.31 -8.03 11.89
CA ALA A 63 10.74 -7.84 11.80
C ALA A 63 11.19 -6.38 12.01
N GLY A 64 10.25 -5.45 12.22
CA GLY A 64 10.53 -4.04 12.48
C GLY A 64 10.51 -3.14 11.25
N ALA A 65 9.95 -3.57 10.12
CA ALA A 65 9.79 -2.70 8.95
C ALA A 65 9.01 -1.41 9.32
N ASP A 66 9.50 -0.26 8.84
CA ASP A 66 8.84 1.02 9.06
C ASP A 66 7.67 1.19 8.09
N VAL A 67 6.44 1.15 8.61
CA VAL A 67 5.21 1.34 7.85
C VAL A 67 4.96 2.80 7.44
N PHE A 68 5.64 3.75 8.09
CA PHE A 68 5.49 5.18 7.89
C PHE A 68 6.50 5.75 6.90
N GLU A 69 7.51 4.97 6.53
CA GLU A 69 8.50 5.40 5.54
C GLU A 69 7.81 5.72 4.20
N ARG A 70 8.35 6.72 3.51
CA ARG A 70 7.78 7.29 2.28
C ARG A 70 8.71 7.09 1.10
N GLU A 71 8.17 6.60 -0.01
CA GLU A 71 8.98 6.38 -1.22
C GLU A 71 9.50 7.71 -1.79
N PRO A 72 10.64 7.73 -2.51
CA PRO A 72 11.31 8.98 -2.83
C PRO A 72 10.56 9.92 -3.79
N GLN A 73 9.78 9.40 -4.74
CA GLN A 73 9.21 10.13 -5.88
C GLN A 73 7.98 10.96 -5.50
N TYR A 74 6.97 10.36 -4.87
CA TYR A 74 5.73 11.03 -4.50
C TYR A 74 5.52 11.11 -2.99
N LYS A 75 6.47 10.61 -2.20
CA LYS A 75 6.35 10.49 -0.74
C LYS A 75 5.14 9.68 -0.30
N SER A 76 4.83 8.64 -1.06
CA SER A 76 3.76 7.71 -0.74
C SER A 76 4.20 6.72 0.33
N THR A 77 3.33 6.41 1.28
CA THR A 77 3.53 5.33 2.27
C THR A 77 3.25 3.96 1.66
N ALA A 78 3.60 2.89 2.38
CA ALA A 78 3.25 1.52 1.96
C ALA A 78 1.72 1.35 1.74
N LEU A 79 0.87 1.97 2.57
CA LEU A 79 -0.59 1.92 2.42
C LEU A 79 -1.05 2.58 1.12
N GLN A 80 -0.52 3.75 0.79
CA GLN A 80 -0.83 4.46 -0.45
C GLN A 80 -0.36 3.68 -1.69
N LEU A 81 0.82 3.06 -1.63
CA LEU A 81 1.32 2.20 -2.71
C LEU A 81 0.44 0.95 -2.92
N ALA A 82 0.04 0.28 -1.83
CA ALA A 82 -0.89 -0.84 -1.90
C ALA A 82 -2.25 -0.42 -2.47
N ALA A 83 -2.78 0.72 -2.03
CA ALA A 83 -4.01 1.28 -2.56
C ALA A 83 -3.92 1.57 -4.06
N ASN A 84 -2.76 1.99 -4.55
CA ASN A 84 -2.53 2.29 -5.97
C ASN A 84 -2.49 1.03 -6.85
N HIS A 85 -1.84 -0.04 -6.41
CA HIS A 85 -1.48 -1.19 -7.28
C HIS A 85 -1.93 -2.57 -6.81
N ASN A 86 -2.11 -2.79 -5.50
CA ASN A 86 -2.35 -4.12 -4.96
C ASN A 86 -3.84 -4.47 -4.99
N PRO A 87 -4.25 -5.57 -5.65
CA PRO A 87 -5.66 -5.94 -5.73
C PRO A 87 -6.16 -6.67 -4.47
N ASN A 88 -5.30 -7.03 -3.52
CA ASN A 88 -5.72 -7.77 -2.34
C ASN A 88 -6.10 -6.83 -1.17
N PRO A 89 -7.38 -6.76 -0.77
CA PRO A 89 -7.80 -5.95 0.39
C PRO A 89 -7.13 -6.37 1.70
N LYS A 90 -6.69 -7.63 1.86
CA LYS A 90 -6.01 -8.07 3.08
C LYS A 90 -4.65 -7.39 3.29
N VAL A 91 -4.00 -6.92 2.23
CA VAL A 91 -2.77 -6.12 2.32
C VAL A 91 -3.07 -4.75 2.94
N ILE A 92 -4.20 -4.14 2.55
CA ILE A 92 -4.70 -2.89 3.16
C ILE A 92 -4.98 -3.12 4.65
N GLU A 93 -5.72 -4.18 4.98
CA GLU A 93 -6.06 -4.52 6.36
C GLU A 93 -4.82 -4.76 7.22
N ALA A 94 -3.81 -5.47 6.70
CA ALA A 94 -2.54 -5.70 7.39
C ALA A 94 -1.77 -4.40 7.66
N LEU A 95 -1.63 -3.53 6.66
CA LEU A 95 -0.94 -2.24 6.80
C LEU A 95 -1.65 -1.32 7.80
N VAL A 96 -2.99 -1.24 7.75
CA VAL A 96 -3.78 -0.47 8.72
C VAL A 96 -3.65 -1.06 10.13
N THR A 97 -3.69 -2.38 10.27
CA THR A 97 -3.48 -3.06 11.56
C THR A 97 -2.09 -2.79 12.12
N ALA A 98 -1.09 -2.66 11.25
CA ALA A 98 0.27 -2.29 11.61
C ALA A 98 0.44 -0.79 11.93
N GLY A 99 -0.63 0.00 11.86
CA GLY A 99 -0.65 1.41 12.27
C GLY A 99 -0.55 2.42 11.12
N ALA A 100 -0.60 1.99 9.85
CA ALA A 100 -0.61 2.94 8.73
C ALA A 100 -1.83 3.86 8.78
N ASP A 101 -1.61 5.17 8.61
CA ASP A 101 -2.65 6.18 8.67
C ASP A 101 -3.41 6.29 7.32
N VAL A 102 -4.71 6.02 7.36
CA VAL A 102 -5.61 6.12 6.20
C VAL A 102 -5.88 7.55 5.75
N HIS A 103 -5.56 8.55 6.57
CA HIS A 103 -5.72 9.96 6.30
C HIS A 103 -4.45 10.63 5.77
N ASP A 104 -3.32 9.91 5.75
CA ASP A 104 -2.07 10.47 5.27
C ASP A 104 -2.14 10.80 3.77
N VAL A 105 -1.38 11.81 3.36
CA VAL A 105 -1.36 12.34 1.99
C VAL A 105 0.03 12.30 1.39
N ASN A 106 0.11 11.95 0.10
CA ASN A 106 1.33 12.01 -0.70
C ASN A 106 1.59 13.47 -1.17
N TYR A 107 2.62 13.69 -1.99
CA TYR A 107 2.95 15.02 -2.54
C TYR A 107 1.91 15.60 -3.49
N LEU A 108 0.96 14.81 -3.96
CA LEU A 108 -0.18 15.27 -4.76
C LEU A 108 -1.40 15.60 -3.88
N GLY A 109 -1.29 15.41 -2.56
CA GLY A 109 -2.41 15.58 -1.62
C GLY A 109 -3.36 14.38 -1.62
N GLU A 110 -3.01 13.28 -2.29
CA GLU A 110 -3.89 12.12 -2.40
C GLU A 110 -3.81 11.25 -1.14
N THR A 111 -4.98 10.92 -0.58
CA THR A 111 -5.10 9.84 0.40
C THR A 111 -5.06 8.47 -0.29
N ALA A 112 -4.88 7.40 0.48
CA ALA A 112 -4.96 6.04 -0.05
C ALA A 112 -6.28 5.77 -0.81
N LEU A 113 -7.41 6.29 -0.31
CA LEU A 113 -8.69 6.14 -0.99
C LEU A 113 -8.74 6.88 -2.34
N VAL A 114 -8.20 8.11 -2.40
CA VAL A 114 -8.12 8.87 -3.66
C VAL A 114 -7.27 8.11 -4.68
N MET A 115 -6.09 7.63 -4.28
CA MET A 115 -5.20 6.86 -5.16
C MET A 115 -5.87 5.58 -5.68
N ALA A 116 -6.50 4.78 -4.81
CA ALA A 116 -7.19 3.55 -5.23
C ALA A 116 -8.29 3.79 -6.27
N VAL A 117 -8.99 4.92 -6.18
CA VAL A 117 -10.05 5.24 -7.13
C VAL A 117 -9.47 5.80 -8.43
N ASN A 118 -8.49 6.70 -8.34
CA ASN A 118 -7.78 7.33 -9.46
C ASN A 118 -7.07 6.28 -10.33
N SER A 119 -6.35 5.34 -9.71
CA SER A 119 -5.62 4.26 -10.41
C SER A 119 -6.51 3.17 -11.01
N GLY A 120 -7.79 3.14 -10.62
CA GLY A 120 -8.73 2.11 -11.10
C GLY A 120 -8.70 0.81 -10.30
N ASN A 121 -8.11 0.76 -9.10
CA ASN A 121 -8.00 -0.47 -8.29
C ASN A 121 -9.37 -1.08 -7.94
N VAL A 122 -9.39 -2.38 -7.63
CA VAL A 122 -10.60 -3.18 -7.44
C VAL A 122 -11.47 -2.68 -6.29
N THR A 123 -12.77 -2.94 -6.39
CA THR A 123 -13.78 -2.44 -5.45
C THR A 123 -13.61 -2.99 -4.05
N SER A 124 -13.05 -4.19 -3.89
CA SER A 124 -12.74 -4.77 -2.58
C SER A 124 -11.68 -3.96 -1.82
N VAL A 125 -10.68 -3.42 -2.50
CA VAL A 125 -9.64 -2.53 -1.92
C VAL A 125 -10.26 -1.20 -1.50
N ILE A 126 -11.08 -0.61 -2.38
CA ILE A 126 -11.82 0.63 -2.07
C ILE A 126 -12.70 0.44 -0.83
N SER A 127 -13.46 -0.66 -0.77
CA SER A 127 -14.30 -0.99 0.38
C SER A 127 -13.48 -1.23 1.66
N ALA A 128 -12.31 -1.84 1.55
CA ALA A 128 -11.42 -2.06 2.71
C ALA A 128 -10.92 -0.73 3.29
N LEU A 129 -10.51 0.22 2.44
CA LEU A 129 -10.10 1.57 2.85
C LEU A 129 -11.24 2.34 3.53
N ILE A 130 -12.45 2.31 2.94
CA ILE A 130 -13.65 2.93 3.55
C ILE A 130 -13.95 2.31 4.91
N LYS A 131 -13.90 0.97 5.02
CA LYS A 131 -14.10 0.25 6.29
C LYS A 131 -13.03 0.58 7.33
N ALA A 132 -11.80 0.86 6.87
CA ALA A 132 -10.69 1.30 7.71
C ALA A 132 -10.81 2.77 8.16
N GLY A 133 -11.85 3.49 7.75
CA GLY A 133 -12.14 4.85 8.22
C GLY A 133 -11.64 5.97 7.32
N SER A 134 -11.27 5.69 6.06
CA SER A 134 -10.90 6.75 5.11
C SER A 134 -11.97 7.84 5.00
N ASP A 135 -11.54 9.10 4.98
CA ASP A 135 -12.43 10.22 4.66
C ASP A 135 -12.79 10.18 3.16
N VAL A 136 -14.05 9.82 2.88
CA VAL A 136 -14.58 9.69 1.52
C VAL A 136 -14.74 11.03 0.80
N ASN A 137 -14.67 12.15 1.53
CA ASN A 137 -14.75 13.50 0.98
C ASN A 137 -13.38 14.20 0.92
N ALA A 138 -12.29 13.53 1.28
CA ALA A 138 -10.95 14.06 1.14
C ALA A 138 -10.68 14.48 -0.32
N ARG A 139 -9.97 15.60 -0.48
CA ARG A 139 -9.64 16.19 -1.78
C ARG A 139 -8.13 16.32 -1.91
N ASP A 140 -7.62 15.98 -3.08
CA ASP A 140 -6.22 16.19 -3.43
C ASP A 140 -5.90 17.68 -3.67
N TYR A 141 -4.64 18.00 -3.98
CA TYR A 141 -4.25 19.39 -4.26
C TYR A 141 -4.78 19.95 -5.59
N GLN A 142 -5.43 19.13 -6.40
CA GLN A 142 -6.16 19.56 -7.59
C GLN A 142 -7.66 19.73 -7.29
N ASP A 143 -8.03 19.71 -6.02
CA ASP A 143 -9.41 19.82 -5.55
C ASP A 143 -10.29 18.67 -6.06
N ARG A 144 -9.73 17.47 -6.24
CA ARG A 144 -10.46 16.28 -6.70
C ARG A 144 -10.62 15.28 -5.58
N SER A 145 -11.85 14.84 -5.38
CA SER A 145 -12.19 13.74 -4.47
C SER A 145 -12.14 12.38 -5.19
N ALA A 146 -12.17 11.31 -4.41
CA ALA A 146 -12.39 9.96 -4.95
C ALA A 146 -13.66 9.87 -5.82
N LEU A 147 -14.72 10.59 -5.45
CA LEU A 147 -15.97 10.61 -6.22
C LEU A 147 -15.81 11.30 -7.59
N ASP A 148 -14.98 12.34 -7.68
CA ASP A 148 -14.69 13.03 -8.93
C ASP A 148 -13.93 12.11 -9.90
N TYR A 149 -12.89 11.43 -9.43
CA TYR A 149 -12.16 10.45 -10.23
C TYR A 149 -13.07 9.29 -10.69
N ALA A 150 -13.93 8.77 -9.80
CA ALA A 150 -14.88 7.72 -10.17
C ALA A 150 -15.85 8.17 -11.29
N ARG A 151 -16.30 9.43 -11.27
CA ARG A 151 -17.17 10.03 -12.29
C ARG A 151 -16.42 10.23 -13.61
N MET A 152 -15.22 10.82 -13.57
CA MET A 152 -14.37 11.05 -14.75
C MET A 152 -14.06 9.75 -15.50
N SER A 153 -13.73 8.69 -14.75
CA SER A 153 -13.43 7.36 -15.29
C SER A 153 -14.67 6.48 -15.53
N ARG A 154 -15.88 7.04 -15.37
CA ARG A 154 -17.18 6.37 -15.60
C ARG A 154 -17.37 5.06 -14.82
N ARG A 155 -16.74 4.94 -13.64
CA ARG A 155 -16.79 3.74 -12.77
C ARG A 155 -18.08 3.72 -11.94
N ARG A 156 -19.22 3.46 -12.59
CA ARG A 156 -20.58 3.55 -11.98
C ARG A 156 -20.72 2.82 -10.64
N TYR A 157 -20.14 1.64 -10.51
CA TYR A 157 -20.23 0.86 -9.26
C TYR A 157 -19.40 1.48 -8.13
N VAL A 158 -18.24 2.07 -8.43
CA VAL A 158 -17.44 2.82 -7.44
C VAL A 158 -18.15 4.10 -7.03
N VAL A 159 -18.79 4.82 -7.97
CA VAL A 159 -19.65 5.97 -7.64
C VAL A 159 -20.74 5.58 -6.65
N LYS A 160 -21.37 4.40 -6.83
CA LYS A 160 -22.36 3.89 -5.88
C LYS A 160 -21.76 3.63 -4.50
N ILE A 161 -20.65 2.88 -4.42
CA ILE A 161 -19.96 2.59 -3.15
C ILE A 161 -19.62 3.89 -2.39
N LEU A 162 -19.03 4.87 -3.07
CA LEU A 162 -18.65 6.13 -2.45
C LEU A 162 -19.85 6.93 -1.96
N LYS A 163 -20.95 6.98 -2.75
CA LYS A 163 -22.20 7.63 -2.32
C LYS A 163 -22.86 6.93 -1.13
N ASP A 164 -22.89 5.60 -1.14
CA ASP A 164 -23.42 4.80 -0.05
C ASP A 164 -22.59 5.01 1.24
N ALA A 165 -21.30 5.35 1.09
CA ALA A 165 -20.40 5.72 2.18
C ALA A 165 -20.45 7.22 2.57
N GLY A 166 -21.30 8.03 1.92
CA GLY A 166 -21.51 9.44 2.28
C GLY A 166 -20.67 10.47 1.52
N ALA A 167 -20.06 10.09 0.39
CA ALA A 167 -19.38 11.03 -0.50
C ALA A 167 -20.39 11.99 -1.18
N LYS A 168 -20.08 13.29 -1.22
CA LYS A 168 -20.95 14.35 -1.73
C LYS A 168 -20.46 14.90 -3.07
#